data_AF-A0AAP3GCQ3-F1
#
_entry.id   AF-A0AAP3GCQ3-F1
#
_cell.length_a   1.000
_cell.length_b   1.000
_cell.length_c   1.000
_cell.angle_alpha   90.00
_cell.angle_beta   90.00
_cell.angle_gamma   90.00
#
_symmetry.space_group_name_H-M   'P 1'
#
loop_
_entity.id
_entity.type
_entity.pdbx_description
1 polymer ?
#
loop_
_entity_poly.entity_id
_entity_poly.type
_entity_poly.pdbx_seq_one_letter_code
_entity_poly.pdbx_strand_id
1 'polypeptide(L)'
;MIKLDEVLQKIKEDMIKTLEDTMPEHLSKNKDLFDSYFEVLKSVEQLIETKMSHMSNCITQLDESLRKKRTPDVERVFTNKQDELEDENQEDTIDSSVSSVFESVDNKIQTIERPMYLFERKILGGYLPKIDAIVPEGLVRRLGLEDHDYVYATEVASFHHFKKYHYELAKKADIAIPTDRIEYKYCPIELDGSILVVRKSSETDLDIRIDGVPQSIRIPDFEISRIKPPLSEGDIIDIAFPDGKPELCRITYIHRIEQLQIDQKNTKFQKKKDTQLIKM
;
A
#
# COMPACT_ATOMS: atom_id res chain seq x y z
N MET A 1 -11.46 24.67 -17.89
CA MET A 1 -11.08 23.30 -18.28
C MET A 1 -9.85 23.39 -19.16
N ILE A 2 -8.74 22.77 -18.75
CA ILE A 2 -7.59 22.54 -19.64
C ILE A 2 -7.97 21.36 -20.54
N LYS A 3 -7.66 21.40 -21.83
CA LYS A 3 -7.92 20.25 -22.72
C LYS A 3 -6.82 19.20 -22.57
N LEU A 4 -7.17 17.93 -22.67
CA LEU A 4 -6.20 16.83 -22.55
C LEU A 4 -5.10 16.93 -23.62
N ASP A 5 -5.46 17.39 -24.81
CA ASP A 5 -4.54 17.62 -25.93
C ASP A 5 -3.52 18.72 -25.63
N GLU A 6 -3.91 19.77 -24.90
CA GLU A 6 -3.02 20.86 -24.47
C GLU A 6 -2.00 20.37 -23.44
N VAL A 7 -2.38 19.41 -22.57
CA VAL A 7 -1.46 18.78 -21.60
C VAL A 7 -0.49 17.83 -22.32
N LEU A 8 -0.99 16.97 -23.21
CA LEU A 8 -0.17 16.01 -23.97
C LEU A 8 0.83 16.72 -24.89
N GLN A 9 0.41 17.79 -25.57
CA GLN A 9 1.29 18.60 -26.42
C GLN A 9 2.39 19.26 -25.60
N LYS A 10 2.08 19.78 -24.39
CA LYS A 10 3.08 20.39 -23.51
C LYS A 10 4.09 19.38 -22.96
N ILE A 11 3.64 18.19 -22.53
CA ILE A 11 4.53 17.10 -22.10
C ILE A 11 5.50 16.72 -23.24
N LYS A 12 4.99 16.63 -24.47
CA LYS A 12 5.80 16.33 -25.66
C LYS A 12 6.84 17.42 -25.94
N GLU A 13 6.49 18.70 -25.79
CA GLU A 13 7.42 19.83 -25.96
C GLU A 13 8.52 19.82 -24.88
N ASP A 14 8.17 19.61 -23.61
CA ASP A 14 9.15 19.50 -22.51
C ASP A 14 10.06 18.25 -22.67
N MET A 15 9.53 17.12 -23.18
CA MET A 15 10.34 15.93 -23.52
C MET A 15 11.32 16.19 -24.67
N ILE A 16 10.90 16.88 -25.74
CA ILE A 16 11.78 17.23 -26.87
C ILE A 16 12.90 18.16 -26.40
N LYS A 17 12.58 19.20 -25.64
CA LYS A 17 13.59 20.09 -25.06
C LYS A 17 14.58 19.35 -24.15
N THR A 18 14.08 18.43 -23.32
CA THR A 18 14.93 17.57 -22.46
C THR A 18 15.89 16.72 -23.30
N LEU A 19 15.48 16.22 -24.48
CA LEU A 19 16.35 15.50 -25.40
C LEU A 19 17.40 16.42 -26.04
N GLU A 20 17.04 17.63 -26.46
CA GLU A 20 17.96 18.61 -27.05
C GLU A 20 19.04 19.08 -26.05
N ASP A 21 18.68 19.24 -24.78
CA ASP A 21 19.61 19.58 -23.68
C ASP A 21 20.47 18.37 -23.18
N THR A 22 20.37 17.17 -23.80
CA THR A 22 21.05 15.96 -23.29
C THR A 22 22.53 15.85 -23.70
N MET A 23 23.43 16.35 -22.84
CA MET A 23 24.84 15.95 -22.87
C MET A 23 25.07 14.55 -22.25
N PRO A 24 26.08 13.76 -22.72
CA PRO A 24 26.35 12.41 -22.22
C PRO A 24 26.58 12.33 -20.69
N GLU A 25 27.10 13.40 -20.10
CA GLU A 25 27.41 13.50 -18.67
C GLU A 25 26.16 13.58 -17.77
N HIS A 26 24.96 13.72 -18.35
CA HIS A 26 23.69 13.82 -17.60
C HIS A 26 22.72 12.66 -17.90
N LEU A 27 23.15 11.68 -18.70
CA LEU A 27 22.32 10.57 -19.19
C LEU A 27 21.52 9.84 -18.10
N SER A 28 22.10 9.62 -16.91
CA SER A 28 21.40 8.96 -15.80
C SER A 28 20.28 9.80 -15.19
N LYS A 29 20.46 11.12 -15.06
CA LYS A 29 19.42 12.02 -14.52
C LYS A 29 18.30 12.20 -15.54
N ASN A 30 18.66 12.29 -16.82
CA ASN A 30 17.69 12.43 -17.89
C ASN A 30 16.88 11.14 -18.05
N LYS A 31 17.47 9.95 -17.83
CA LYS A 31 16.72 8.68 -17.76
C LYS A 31 15.63 8.71 -16.68
N ASP A 32 15.97 9.06 -15.45
CA ASP A 32 15.00 9.10 -14.34
C ASP A 32 13.84 10.09 -14.64
N LEU A 33 14.15 11.19 -15.34
CA LEU A 33 13.17 12.17 -15.80
C LEU A 33 12.28 11.63 -16.94
N PHE A 34 12.84 10.89 -17.91
CA PHE A 34 12.05 10.23 -18.95
C PHE A 34 11.18 9.10 -18.39
N ASP A 35 11.69 8.29 -17.46
CA ASP A 35 10.89 7.28 -16.74
C ASP A 35 9.71 7.96 -16.01
N SER A 36 9.92 9.13 -15.39
CA SER A 36 8.85 9.93 -14.79
C SER A 36 7.83 10.45 -15.81
N TYR A 37 8.23 10.90 -17.00
CA TYR A 37 7.29 11.29 -18.06
C TYR A 37 6.46 10.08 -18.55
N PHE A 38 7.05 8.88 -18.66
CA PHE A 38 6.34 7.67 -19.04
C PHE A 38 5.30 7.22 -18.00
N GLU A 39 5.55 7.34 -16.69
CA GLU A 39 4.54 7.05 -15.67
C GLU A 39 3.36 8.05 -15.69
N VAL A 40 3.61 9.33 -16.01
CA VAL A 40 2.54 10.31 -16.24
C VAL A 40 1.70 9.94 -17.47
N LEU A 41 2.33 9.52 -18.57
CA LEU A 41 1.62 9.09 -19.78
C LEU A 41 0.78 7.83 -19.55
N LYS A 42 1.29 6.82 -18.82
CA LYS A 42 0.50 5.65 -18.39
C LYS A 42 -0.67 6.02 -17.49
N SER A 43 -0.50 7.00 -16.60
CA SER A 43 -1.58 7.49 -15.74
C SER A 43 -2.69 8.18 -16.54
N VAL A 44 -2.33 8.88 -17.63
CA VAL A 44 -3.30 9.46 -18.58
C VAL A 44 -3.98 8.37 -19.42
N GLU A 45 -3.24 7.36 -19.89
CA GLU A 45 -3.77 6.20 -20.61
C GLU A 45 -4.83 5.47 -19.77
N GLN A 46 -4.50 5.10 -18.52
CA GLN A 46 -5.43 4.50 -17.57
C GLN A 46 -6.65 5.39 -17.26
N LEU A 47 -6.48 6.72 -17.25
CA LEU A 47 -7.60 7.66 -17.08
C LEU A 47 -8.52 7.71 -18.31
N ILE A 48 -7.99 7.49 -19.51
CA ILE A 48 -8.78 7.35 -20.74
C ILE A 48 -9.52 6.01 -20.74
N GLU A 49 -8.84 4.91 -20.42
CA GLU A 49 -9.43 3.55 -20.34
C GLU A 49 -10.54 3.45 -19.29
N THR A 50 -10.31 3.98 -18.08
CA THR A 50 -11.33 4.02 -17.02
C THR A 50 -12.50 4.91 -17.40
N LYS A 51 -12.28 6.04 -18.09
CA LYS A 51 -13.38 6.87 -18.62
C LYS A 51 -14.16 6.17 -19.72
N MET A 52 -13.50 5.47 -20.65
CA MET A 52 -14.17 4.72 -21.73
C MET A 52 -14.97 3.52 -21.20
N SER A 53 -14.41 2.75 -20.27
CA SER A 53 -15.12 1.66 -19.62
C SER A 53 -16.27 2.17 -18.73
N HIS A 54 -16.12 3.27 -17.99
CA HIS A 54 -17.22 3.85 -17.21
C HIS A 54 -18.33 4.43 -18.11
N MET A 55 -18.00 5.04 -19.25
CA MET A 55 -19.00 5.43 -20.26
C MET A 55 -19.71 4.20 -20.86
N SER A 56 -18.99 3.12 -21.13
CA SER A 56 -19.56 1.89 -21.67
C SER A 56 -20.52 1.22 -20.68
N ASN A 57 -20.16 1.20 -19.39
CA ASN A 57 -21.00 0.70 -18.30
C ASN A 57 -22.23 1.60 -18.04
N CYS A 58 -22.11 2.92 -18.19
CA CYS A 58 -23.27 3.82 -18.13
C CYS A 58 -24.24 3.58 -19.31
N ILE A 59 -23.73 3.27 -20.51
CA ILE A 59 -24.56 2.95 -21.69
C ILE A 59 -25.31 1.62 -21.48
N THR A 60 -24.65 0.57 -20.99
CA THR A 60 -25.33 -0.72 -20.73
C THR A 60 -26.36 -0.64 -19.61
N GLN A 61 -26.08 0.09 -18.52
CA GLN A 61 -27.04 0.31 -17.43
C GLN A 61 -28.25 1.16 -17.88
N LEU A 62 -28.05 2.11 -18.80
CA LEU A 62 -29.17 2.83 -19.43
C LEU A 62 -30.06 1.92 -20.28
N ASP A 63 -29.49 1.02 -21.08
CA ASP A 63 -30.28 0.12 -21.95
C ASP A 63 -31.05 -0.96 -21.14
N GLU A 64 -30.48 -1.48 -20.04
CA GLU A 64 -31.23 -2.33 -19.10
C GLU A 64 -32.38 -1.57 -18.40
N SER A 65 -32.13 -0.34 -17.95
CA SER A 65 -33.13 0.50 -17.28
C SER A 65 -34.31 0.83 -18.22
N LEU A 66 -34.03 1.07 -19.51
CA LEU A 66 -35.05 1.29 -20.54
C LEU A 66 -35.87 0.03 -20.87
N ARG A 67 -35.29 -1.17 -20.75
CA ARG A 67 -36.01 -2.44 -20.99
C ARG A 67 -36.99 -2.83 -19.87
N LYS A 68 -36.78 -2.34 -18.64
CA LYS A 68 -37.67 -2.64 -17.48
C LYS A 68 -38.87 -1.69 -17.32
N LYS A 69 -39.09 -0.71 -18.20
CA LYS A 69 -40.19 0.28 -18.08
C LYS A 69 -41.24 0.19 -19.21
N ARG A 70 -41.93 -0.96 -19.28
CA ARG A 70 -43.17 -1.21 -20.04
C ARG A 70 -43.94 -2.31 -19.27
N THR A 71 -45.14 -2.14 -18.68
CA THR A 71 -46.16 -1.05 -18.62
C THR A 71 -46.92 -1.19 -17.25
N PRO A 72 -48.14 -0.63 -17.02
CA PRO A 72 -48.34 0.68 -16.40
C PRO A 72 -49.12 0.67 -15.05
N ASP A 73 -49.31 1.87 -14.48
CA ASP A 73 -50.20 2.25 -13.35
C ASP A 73 -49.87 1.62 -11.96
N VAL A 74 -50.02 2.28 -10.80
CA VAL A 74 -50.97 3.34 -10.39
C VAL A 74 -50.29 4.42 -9.49
N GLU A 75 -50.66 5.67 -9.72
CA GLU A 75 -50.82 6.82 -8.79
C GLU A 75 -50.36 6.70 -7.29
N ARG A 76 -49.42 7.56 -6.81
CA ARG A 76 -49.68 8.76 -5.93
C ARG A 76 -48.51 9.31 -5.08
N VAL A 77 -48.48 10.66 -5.03
CA VAL A 77 -48.12 11.56 -3.90
C VAL A 77 -46.65 11.66 -3.42
N PHE A 78 -46.08 12.85 -3.66
CA PHE A 78 -44.98 13.45 -2.88
C PHE A 78 -45.51 14.00 -1.54
N THR A 79 -44.69 13.97 -0.48
CA THR A 79 -44.62 15.08 0.49
C THR A 79 -43.19 15.24 1.01
N ASN A 80 -42.65 16.46 0.95
CA ASN A 80 -41.43 16.83 1.67
C ASN A 80 -41.79 17.20 3.12
N LYS A 81 -40.84 17.02 4.05
CA LYS A 81 -40.67 17.92 5.19
C LYS A 81 -39.19 18.07 5.56
N GLN A 82 -38.75 19.31 5.63
CA GLN A 82 -37.71 19.77 6.56
C GLN A 82 -38.42 20.38 7.77
N ASP A 83 -37.72 20.51 8.90
CA ASP A 83 -37.95 21.51 9.94
C ASP A 83 -36.55 21.76 10.62
N GLU A 84 -36.30 22.97 11.15
CA GLU A 84 -34.96 23.48 11.56
C GLU A 84 -34.90 23.83 13.08
N LEU A 85 -33.92 24.67 13.49
CA LEU A 85 -33.77 25.41 14.78
C LEU A 85 -33.06 24.61 15.93
N GLU A 86 -31.90 25.02 16.50
CA GLU A 86 -31.49 26.22 17.30
C GLU A 86 -31.79 26.10 18.82
N ASP A 87 -30.98 26.56 19.79
CA ASP A 87 -29.51 26.90 19.79
C ASP A 87 -28.82 26.21 21.02
N GLU A 88 -28.09 26.73 22.02
CA GLU A 88 -27.64 28.07 22.50
C GLU A 88 -26.23 27.94 23.16
N ASN A 89 -25.55 29.05 23.51
CA ASN A 89 -24.18 29.09 24.08
C ASN A 89 -24.14 29.58 25.55
N GLN A 90 -23.07 29.25 26.30
CA GLN A 90 -22.52 30.15 27.35
C GLN A 90 -21.10 29.78 27.83
N GLU A 91 -20.29 30.81 28.07
CA GLU A 91 -18.97 30.79 28.74
C GLU A 91 -19.08 31.52 30.09
N ASP A 92 -18.16 31.29 31.05
CA ASP A 92 -17.83 32.30 32.07
C ASP A 92 -16.44 32.10 32.76
N THR A 93 -16.08 32.98 33.71
CA THR A 93 -14.76 33.65 33.71
C THR A 93 -13.84 33.45 34.95
N ILE A 94 -12.54 33.60 34.67
CA ILE A 94 -11.29 33.66 35.47
C ILE A 94 -11.32 34.44 36.81
N ASP A 95 -10.65 33.90 37.85
CA ASP A 95 -9.58 34.54 38.69
C ASP A 95 -9.05 33.50 39.75
N SER A 96 -7.90 33.54 40.43
CA SER A 96 -6.55 34.13 40.33
C SER A 96 -5.95 34.14 41.76
N SER A 97 -4.71 33.66 41.96
CA SER A 97 -3.77 34.11 43.02
C SER A 97 -2.42 33.36 42.95
N VAL A 98 -1.37 33.90 43.58
CA VAL A 98 0.03 33.67 43.17
C VAL A 98 1.01 33.52 44.35
N SER A 99 1.96 32.57 44.27
CA SER A 99 3.29 32.49 44.94
C SER A 99 3.75 31.02 45.07
N SER A 100 5.04 30.66 45.09
CA SER A 100 6.27 31.45 44.88
C SER A 100 7.44 30.58 44.36
N VAL A 101 8.27 31.19 43.51
CA VAL A 101 9.71 30.96 43.27
C VAL A 101 10.37 29.72 43.92
N PHE A 102 10.92 28.85 43.05
CA PHE A 102 12.31 28.38 43.18
C PHE A 102 12.91 28.15 41.79
N GLU A 103 14.15 28.58 41.58
CA GLU A 103 14.89 28.35 40.34
C GLU A 103 15.61 27.00 40.36
N SER A 104 15.38 26.18 39.34
CA SER A 104 16.26 25.09 38.97
C SER A 104 16.40 25.06 37.45
N VAL A 105 17.49 25.62 36.92
CA VAL A 105 17.80 25.64 35.49
C VAL A 105 18.27 24.24 35.06
N ASP A 106 17.32 23.31 34.99
CA ASP A 106 17.51 22.05 34.29
C ASP A 106 17.76 22.37 32.82
N ASN A 107 19.02 22.21 32.39
CA ASN A 107 19.38 22.12 30.99
C ASN A 107 18.86 20.78 30.42
N LYS A 108 17.53 20.64 30.36
CA LYS A 108 16.88 19.73 29.43
C LYS A 108 17.28 20.17 28.03
N ILE A 109 18.30 19.49 27.50
CA ILE A 109 18.44 19.32 26.06
C ILE A 109 17.06 18.90 25.58
N GLN A 110 16.38 19.79 24.84
CA GLN A 110 15.16 19.41 24.14
C GLN A 110 15.59 18.53 22.98
N THR A 111 15.83 17.26 23.30
CA THR A 111 15.91 16.20 22.31
C THR A 111 14.58 16.22 21.59
N ILE A 112 14.54 16.80 20.39
CA ILE A 112 13.35 16.85 19.57
C ILE A 112 13.05 15.40 19.20
N GLU A 113 12.14 14.77 19.94
CA GLU A 113 11.81 13.36 19.74
C GLU A 113 11.29 13.19 18.32
N ARG A 114 12.06 12.42 17.54
CA ARG A 114 11.75 12.18 16.13
C ARG A 114 10.34 11.57 16.05
N PRO A 115 9.40 12.18 15.31
CA PRO A 115 8.02 11.71 15.33
C PRO A 115 7.96 10.28 14.76
N MET A 116 7.49 9.36 15.60
CA MET A 116 7.15 8.00 15.19
C MET A 116 5.66 7.90 14.84
N TYR A 117 5.35 7.00 13.92
CA TYR A 117 4.03 6.82 13.33
C TYR A 117 3.61 5.36 13.49
N LEU A 118 2.37 5.12 13.91
CA LEU A 118 1.80 3.78 13.96
C LEU A 118 1.67 3.23 12.53
N PHE A 119 2.13 1.99 12.33
CA PHE A 119 2.09 1.29 11.07
C PHE A 119 0.94 0.30 11.03
N GLU A 120 0.06 0.49 10.04
CA GLU A 120 -1.02 -0.45 9.73
C GLU A 120 -0.57 -1.37 8.59
N ARG A 121 -0.43 -2.67 8.88
CA ARG A 121 -0.19 -3.70 7.87
C ARG A 121 -1.43 -3.82 6.98
N LYS A 122 -1.22 -3.84 5.67
CA LYS A 122 -2.27 -4.16 4.68
C LYS A 122 -1.89 -5.46 3.97
N ILE A 123 -2.80 -6.02 3.16
CA ILE A 123 -2.54 -7.29 2.45
C ILE A 123 -1.21 -7.21 1.66
N LEU A 124 -0.98 -6.09 0.98
CA LEU A 124 0.29 -5.69 0.37
C LEU A 124 0.81 -4.42 1.05
N GLY A 125 2.06 -4.46 1.55
CA GLY A 125 2.71 -3.34 2.23
C GLY A 125 1.99 -2.92 3.52
N GLY A 126 1.97 -1.62 3.76
CA GLY A 126 1.20 -1.01 4.84
C GLY A 126 1.13 0.51 4.70
N TYR A 127 0.61 1.17 5.73
CA TYR A 127 0.22 2.57 5.70
C TYR A 127 0.52 3.28 7.03
N LEU A 128 0.80 4.58 6.96
CA LEU A 128 1.02 5.46 8.11
C LEU A 128 -0.04 6.59 8.09
N PRO A 129 -1.22 6.40 8.71
CA PRO A 129 -2.36 7.31 8.54
C PRO A 129 -2.06 8.77 8.89
N LYS A 130 -1.27 9.01 9.93
CA LYS A 130 -0.95 10.34 10.46
C LYS A 130 -0.16 11.23 9.48
N ILE A 131 0.42 10.67 8.41
CA ILE A 131 1.20 11.40 7.39
C ILE A 131 0.84 11.00 5.95
N ASP A 132 -0.29 10.30 5.77
CA ASP A 132 -0.79 9.77 4.50
C ASP A 132 0.29 9.09 3.63
N ALA A 133 1.04 8.16 4.25
CA ALA A 133 2.24 7.57 3.64
C ALA A 133 2.12 6.06 3.44
N ILE A 134 2.32 5.60 2.21
CA ILE A 134 2.35 4.17 1.85
C ILE A 134 3.76 3.61 2.10
N VAL A 135 3.83 2.45 2.75
CA VAL A 135 5.06 1.67 2.96
C VAL A 135 5.03 0.43 2.05
N PRO A 136 5.86 0.37 0.99
CA PRO A 136 5.89 -0.78 0.06
C PRO A 136 6.26 -2.10 0.73
N GLU A 137 5.77 -3.22 0.19
CA GLU A 137 6.02 -4.58 0.73
C GLU A 137 7.51 -4.92 0.89
N GLY A 138 8.34 -4.63 -0.12
CA GLY A 138 9.79 -4.83 -0.05
C GLY A 138 10.52 -3.93 0.96
N LEU A 139 9.84 -2.93 1.53
CA LEU A 139 10.28 -2.11 2.65
C LEU A 139 9.82 -2.72 3.98
N VAL A 140 8.55 -3.12 4.08
CA VAL A 140 7.98 -3.86 5.22
C VAL A 140 8.81 -5.11 5.53
N ARG A 141 9.03 -5.98 4.53
CA ARG A 141 9.83 -7.21 4.68
C ARG A 141 11.28 -6.92 5.10
N ARG A 142 11.90 -5.88 4.55
CA ARG A 142 13.32 -5.54 4.83
C ARG A 142 13.53 -4.97 6.23
N LEU A 143 12.55 -4.21 6.73
CA LEU A 143 12.56 -3.66 8.09
C LEU A 143 11.97 -4.64 9.12
N GLY A 144 11.34 -5.74 8.67
CA GLY A 144 10.66 -6.70 9.52
C GLY A 144 9.42 -6.12 10.20
N LEU A 145 8.69 -5.19 9.57
CA LEU A 145 7.53 -4.55 10.19
C LEU A 145 6.36 -5.53 10.32
N GLU A 146 5.83 -5.60 11.53
CA GLU A 146 4.59 -6.30 11.87
C GLU A 146 3.49 -5.28 12.12
N ASP A 147 2.24 -5.73 12.19
CA ASP A 147 1.11 -4.82 12.37
C ASP A 147 1.18 -4.10 13.73
N HIS A 148 0.79 -2.83 13.77
CA HIS A 148 0.90 -1.93 14.93
C HIS A 148 2.34 -1.63 15.43
N ASP A 149 3.39 -1.93 14.64
CA ASP A 149 4.73 -1.38 14.88
C ASP A 149 4.75 0.15 14.79
N TYR A 150 5.76 0.77 15.41
CA TYR A 150 6.05 2.20 15.22
C TYR A 150 7.20 2.39 14.25
N VAL A 151 7.01 3.29 13.28
CA VAL A 151 7.96 3.59 12.20
C VAL A 151 8.33 5.06 12.24
N TYR A 152 9.62 5.38 12.14
CA TYR A 152 10.06 6.73 11.80
C TYR A 152 9.95 6.94 10.30
N ALA A 153 9.37 8.05 9.88
CA ALA A 153 9.33 8.48 8.49
C ALA A 153 9.99 9.86 8.35
N THR A 154 11.11 9.93 7.64
CA THR A 154 11.79 11.19 7.30
C THR A 154 11.54 11.52 5.83
N GLU A 155 11.02 12.70 5.53
CA GLU A 155 10.80 13.16 4.15
C GLU A 155 12.15 13.39 3.44
N VAL A 156 12.36 12.75 2.29
CA VAL A 156 13.61 12.79 1.50
C VAL A 156 13.44 13.62 0.23
N ALA A 157 12.24 13.59 -0.36
CA ALA A 157 11.87 14.40 -1.50
C ALA A 157 10.35 14.60 -1.53
N SER A 158 9.91 15.69 -2.15
CA SER A 158 8.51 16.01 -2.38
C SER A 158 8.31 16.44 -3.83
N PHE A 159 7.32 15.87 -4.50
CA PHE A 159 7.03 16.11 -5.91
C PHE A 159 5.53 16.38 -6.06
N HIS A 160 5.16 17.65 -6.19
CA HIS A 160 3.76 18.12 -6.18
C HIS A 160 3.02 17.65 -4.92
N HIS A 161 2.13 16.67 -5.04
CA HIS A 161 1.36 16.10 -3.93
C HIS A 161 1.96 14.80 -3.37
N PHE A 162 3.00 14.24 -4.00
CA PHE A 162 3.61 12.98 -3.59
C PHE A 162 4.86 13.19 -2.73
N LYS A 163 4.87 12.62 -1.52
CA LYS A 163 6.00 12.65 -0.60
C LYS A 163 6.74 11.32 -0.58
N LYS A 164 8.07 11.37 -0.73
CA LYS A 164 8.96 10.21 -0.66
C LYS A 164 9.68 10.20 0.69
N TYR A 165 9.35 9.23 1.53
CA TYR A 165 9.94 9.06 2.85
C TYR A 165 11.06 7.99 2.87
N HIS A 166 12.00 8.15 3.79
CA HIS A 166 12.85 7.09 4.30
C HIS A 166 12.20 6.53 5.57
N TYR A 167 12.11 5.20 5.66
CA TYR A 167 11.45 4.51 6.77
C TYR A 167 12.45 3.69 7.58
N GLU A 168 12.33 3.77 8.91
CA GLU A 168 13.10 3.00 9.89
C GLU A 168 12.14 2.46 10.97
N LEU A 169 12.38 1.25 11.48
CA LEU A 169 11.66 0.74 12.64
C LEU A 169 12.03 1.58 13.87
N ALA A 170 11.03 2.20 14.52
CA ALA A 170 11.21 3.01 15.72
C ALA A 170 11.04 2.18 17.00
N LYS A 171 9.97 1.38 17.06
CA LYS A 171 9.64 0.48 18.16
C LYS A 171 8.79 -0.68 17.65
N LYS A 172 9.01 -1.88 18.18
CA LYS A 172 8.07 -3.01 18.00
C LYS A 172 6.77 -2.79 18.77
N ALA A 173 5.68 -3.35 18.27
CA ALA A 173 4.46 -3.54 19.06
C ALA A 173 4.75 -4.39 20.31
N ASP A 174 4.22 -3.99 21.48
CA ASP A 174 4.42 -4.73 22.74
C ASP A 174 3.57 -6.02 22.82
N ILE A 175 2.53 -6.10 21.99
CA ILE A 175 1.54 -7.18 21.95
C ILE A 175 1.21 -7.45 20.47
N ALA A 176 1.18 -8.73 20.08
CA ALA A 176 0.68 -9.13 18.76
C ALA A 176 -0.86 -8.97 18.74
N ILE A 177 -1.35 -8.03 17.92
CA ILE A 177 -2.77 -7.75 17.76
C ILE A 177 -3.36 -8.66 16.66
N PRO A 178 -4.54 -9.28 16.86
CA PRO A 178 -5.22 -10.04 15.81
C PRO A 178 -5.48 -9.16 14.59
N THR A 179 -5.16 -9.68 13.40
CA THR A 179 -5.30 -8.96 12.14
C THR A 179 -6.12 -9.79 11.15
N ASP A 180 -7.01 -9.14 10.40
CA ASP A 180 -7.81 -9.76 9.34
C ASP A 180 -6.95 -10.24 8.15
N ARG A 181 -5.62 -10.13 8.21
CA ARG A 181 -4.67 -10.55 7.17
C ARG A 181 -4.09 -11.92 7.48
N ILE A 182 -4.63 -12.96 6.84
CA ILE A 182 -3.99 -14.27 6.79
C ILE A 182 -2.80 -14.19 5.82
N GLU A 183 -1.65 -14.76 6.21
CA GLU A 183 -0.44 -14.87 5.38
C GLU A 183 0.15 -16.27 5.48
N TYR A 184 0.56 -16.82 4.34
CA TYR A 184 1.30 -18.08 4.24
C TYR A 184 2.59 -17.84 3.45
N LYS A 185 3.73 -18.23 4.05
CA LYS A 185 5.06 -18.02 3.45
C LYS A 185 5.65 -19.29 2.86
N TYR A 186 6.62 -19.12 1.97
CA TYR A 186 7.34 -20.19 1.28
C TYR A 186 6.39 -21.22 0.65
N CYS A 187 5.36 -20.71 -0.02
CA CYS A 187 4.33 -21.46 -0.71
C CYS A 187 4.82 -21.89 -2.09
N PRO A 188 5.02 -23.18 -2.36
CA PRO A 188 5.29 -23.65 -3.71
C PRO A 188 4.01 -23.59 -4.55
N ILE A 189 4.14 -23.15 -5.80
CA ILE A 189 3.05 -23.16 -6.77
C ILE A 189 2.90 -24.58 -7.36
N GLU A 190 1.69 -25.11 -7.33
CA GLU A 190 1.29 -26.39 -7.94
C GLU A 190 0.32 -26.12 -9.11
N LEU A 191 0.30 -26.98 -10.13
CA LEU A 191 -0.67 -26.92 -11.22
C LEU A 191 -1.92 -27.78 -10.90
N ASP A 192 -3.09 -27.15 -10.87
CA ASP A 192 -4.39 -27.83 -10.79
C ASP A 192 -5.12 -27.74 -12.13
N GLY A 193 -4.90 -28.75 -12.99
CA GLY A 193 -5.38 -28.79 -14.37
C GLY A 193 -4.71 -27.74 -15.27
N SER A 194 -5.26 -26.53 -15.28
CA SER A 194 -4.72 -25.37 -16.01
C SER A 194 -4.65 -24.10 -15.15
N ILE A 195 -4.77 -24.24 -13.83
CA ILE A 195 -4.83 -23.15 -12.86
C ILE A 195 -3.64 -23.28 -11.91
N LEU A 196 -2.93 -22.18 -11.63
CA LEU A 196 -1.89 -22.16 -10.60
C LEU A 196 -2.54 -22.05 -9.21
N VAL A 197 -2.19 -22.95 -8.31
CA VAL A 197 -2.71 -23.02 -6.94
C VAL A 197 -1.59 -23.14 -5.91
N VAL A 198 -1.92 -22.88 -4.65
CA VAL A 198 -1.08 -23.18 -3.48
C VAL A 198 -1.88 -24.07 -2.55
N ARG A 199 -1.29 -25.17 -2.07
CA ARG A 199 -1.93 -26.10 -1.11
C ARG A 199 -1.27 -26.15 0.27
N LYS A 200 -0.04 -25.66 0.42
CA LYS A 200 0.78 -25.81 1.63
C LYS A 200 1.75 -24.63 1.83
N SER A 201 2.21 -24.45 3.07
CA SER A 201 3.28 -23.52 3.43
C SER A 201 4.53 -24.28 3.89
N SER A 202 5.67 -24.01 3.25
CA SER A 202 6.96 -24.59 3.67
C SER A 202 7.57 -23.91 4.91
N GLU A 203 6.91 -22.88 5.46
CA GLU A 203 7.27 -22.28 6.76
C GLU A 203 6.77 -23.16 7.93
N THR A 204 5.63 -23.84 7.74
CA THR A 204 4.99 -24.69 8.76
C THR A 204 5.05 -26.18 8.45
N ASP A 205 5.35 -26.56 7.21
CA ASP A 205 5.24 -27.94 6.66
C ASP A 205 3.82 -28.53 6.82
N LEU A 206 2.81 -27.68 6.61
CA LEU A 206 1.39 -28.01 6.75
C LEU A 206 0.59 -27.55 5.52
N ASP A 207 -0.52 -28.25 5.26
CA ASP A 207 -1.55 -27.82 4.33
C ASP A 207 -2.11 -26.45 4.75
N ILE A 208 -2.43 -25.60 3.78
CA ILE A 208 -3.22 -24.39 4.02
C ILE A 208 -4.63 -24.82 4.44
N ARG A 209 -5.07 -24.31 5.59
CA ARG A 209 -6.39 -24.62 6.15
C ARG A 209 -7.20 -23.36 6.36
N ILE A 210 -8.49 -23.46 6.05
CA ILE A 210 -9.50 -22.43 6.29
C ILE A 210 -10.65 -23.16 7.00
N ASP A 211 -11.10 -22.61 8.14
CA ASP A 211 -12.02 -23.27 9.07
C ASP A 211 -11.60 -24.70 9.47
N GLY A 212 -10.28 -24.93 9.53
CA GLY A 212 -9.67 -26.24 9.83
C GLY A 212 -9.62 -27.23 8.66
N VAL A 213 -10.28 -26.94 7.54
CA VAL A 213 -10.34 -27.79 6.33
C VAL A 213 -9.18 -27.45 5.39
N PRO A 214 -8.40 -28.43 4.89
CA PRO A 214 -7.39 -28.19 3.86
C PRO A 214 -8.00 -27.64 2.56
N GLN A 215 -7.41 -26.59 1.97
CA GLN A 215 -7.91 -25.97 0.73
C GLN A 215 -6.79 -25.63 -0.26
N SER A 216 -7.10 -25.76 -1.56
CA SER A 216 -6.28 -25.24 -2.66
C SER A 216 -6.60 -23.76 -2.88
N ILE A 217 -5.67 -22.87 -2.54
CA ILE A 217 -5.81 -21.43 -2.80
C ILE A 217 -5.47 -21.17 -4.28
N ARG A 218 -6.45 -20.77 -5.09
CA ARG A 218 -6.20 -20.33 -6.47
C ARG A 218 -5.41 -19.03 -6.46
N ILE A 219 -4.38 -18.95 -7.29
CA ILE A 219 -3.72 -17.69 -7.63
C ILE A 219 -4.58 -16.97 -8.70
N PRO A 220 -5.07 -15.75 -8.46
CA PRO A 220 -5.85 -15.02 -9.46
C PRO A 220 -5.05 -14.65 -10.71
N ASP A 221 -5.69 -14.70 -11.87
CA ASP A 221 -5.03 -14.51 -13.17
C ASP A 221 -4.38 -13.12 -13.33
N PHE A 222 -4.87 -12.12 -12.59
CA PHE A 222 -4.31 -10.76 -12.54
C PHE A 222 -3.02 -10.67 -11.67
N GLU A 223 -2.81 -11.58 -10.73
CA GLU A 223 -1.54 -11.73 -10.01
C GLU A 223 -0.48 -12.28 -10.98
N ILE A 224 -0.83 -13.34 -11.71
CA ILE A 224 0.03 -14.02 -12.69
C ILE A 224 0.40 -13.04 -13.83
N SER A 225 -0.58 -12.30 -14.36
CA SER A 225 -0.38 -11.45 -15.54
C SER A 225 0.51 -10.24 -15.28
N ARG A 226 0.53 -9.67 -14.06
CA ARG A 226 1.41 -8.53 -13.73
C ARG A 226 2.86 -8.93 -13.49
N ILE A 227 3.13 -10.19 -13.15
CA ILE A 227 4.47 -10.66 -12.76
C ILE A 227 5.30 -10.98 -14.02
N LYS A 228 6.59 -10.61 -14.01
CA LYS A 228 7.52 -10.76 -15.14
C LYS A 228 8.90 -11.28 -14.67
N PRO A 229 9.49 -12.33 -15.29
CA PRO A 229 8.80 -13.34 -16.12
C PRO A 229 7.56 -13.93 -15.42
N PRO A 230 6.61 -14.52 -16.16
CA PRO A 230 5.41 -15.15 -15.58
C PRO A 230 5.76 -16.24 -14.57
N LEU A 231 4.87 -16.44 -13.59
CA LEU A 231 4.99 -17.54 -12.63
C LEU A 231 4.75 -18.89 -13.30
N SER A 232 5.46 -19.91 -12.82
CA SER A 232 5.34 -21.31 -13.24
C SER A 232 5.10 -22.24 -12.05
N GLU A 233 4.74 -23.49 -12.33
CA GLU A 233 4.77 -24.56 -11.31
C GLU A 233 6.19 -24.69 -10.73
N GLY A 234 6.28 -24.90 -9.41
CA GLY A 234 7.55 -25.00 -8.67
C GLY A 234 8.18 -23.65 -8.26
N ASP A 235 7.69 -22.51 -8.75
CA ASP A 235 8.04 -21.21 -8.15
C ASP A 235 7.60 -21.16 -6.68
N ILE A 236 8.34 -20.42 -5.85
CA ILE A 236 8.04 -20.25 -4.42
C ILE A 236 7.65 -18.79 -4.17
N ILE A 237 6.50 -18.58 -3.52
CA ILE A 237 5.90 -17.27 -3.25
C ILE A 237 5.51 -17.12 -1.78
N ASP A 238 5.27 -15.89 -1.33
CA ASP A 238 4.47 -15.62 -0.13
C ASP A 238 3.11 -15.05 -0.57
N ILE A 239 2.03 -15.49 0.07
CA ILE A 239 0.66 -15.05 -0.23
C ILE A 239 -0.05 -14.51 1.00
N ALA A 240 -0.95 -13.55 0.80
CA ALA A 240 -1.85 -13.06 1.84
C ALA A 240 -3.25 -12.78 1.30
N PHE A 241 -4.26 -12.92 2.16
CA PHE A 241 -5.66 -12.63 1.87
C PHE A 241 -6.40 -12.13 3.12
N PRO A 242 -7.55 -11.45 2.97
CA PRO A 242 -8.42 -11.13 4.09
C PRO A 242 -9.04 -12.41 4.67
N ASP A 243 -9.29 -12.44 5.98
CA ASP A 243 -9.94 -13.57 6.64
C ASP A 243 -11.31 -13.89 6.02
N GLY A 244 -11.62 -15.19 5.94
CA GLY A 244 -12.76 -15.75 5.23
C GLY A 244 -12.79 -15.53 3.70
N LYS A 245 -11.77 -14.93 3.08
CA LYS A 245 -11.78 -14.50 1.66
C LYS A 245 -10.55 -14.93 0.85
N PRO A 246 -10.26 -16.23 0.74
CA PRO A 246 -9.12 -16.75 -0.03
C PRO A 246 -9.15 -16.41 -1.52
N GLU A 247 -10.31 -16.14 -2.10
CA GLU A 247 -10.46 -15.71 -3.49
C GLU A 247 -9.83 -14.35 -3.79
N LEU A 248 -9.56 -13.54 -2.74
CA LEU A 248 -8.87 -12.26 -2.81
C LEU A 248 -7.34 -12.38 -2.61
N CYS A 249 -6.79 -13.60 -2.74
CA CYS A 249 -5.37 -13.90 -2.64
C CYS A 249 -4.47 -12.93 -3.44
N ARG A 250 -3.49 -12.35 -2.74
CA ARG A 250 -2.44 -11.49 -3.31
C ARG A 250 -1.07 -12.12 -3.05
N ILE A 251 -0.21 -12.12 -4.06
CA ILE A 251 1.19 -12.50 -3.93
C ILE A 251 1.95 -11.33 -3.33
N THR A 252 2.46 -11.52 -2.12
CA THR A 252 3.21 -10.52 -1.35
C THR A 252 4.70 -10.56 -1.71
N TYR A 253 5.26 -11.75 -1.93
CA TYR A 253 6.68 -11.92 -2.29
C TYR A 253 6.91 -13.09 -3.26
N ILE A 254 8.05 -13.06 -3.95
CA ILE A 254 8.48 -14.11 -4.90
C ILE A 254 9.93 -14.46 -4.59
N HIS A 255 10.17 -15.71 -4.17
CA HIS A 255 11.49 -16.19 -3.74
C HIS A 255 12.31 -16.70 -4.93
N ARG A 256 12.90 -15.78 -5.69
CA ARG A 256 13.75 -16.17 -6.81
C ARG A 256 15.05 -16.81 -6.32
N ILE A 257 15.50 -17.85 -7.03
CA ILE A 257 16.63 -18.71 -6.63
C ILE A 257 17.93 -17.91 -6.38
N GLU A 258 18.13 -16.83 -7.13
CA GLU A 258 19.25 -15.88 -6.97
C GLU A 258 19.24 -15.16 -5.62
N GLN A 259 18.04 -14.89 -5.06
CA GLN A 259 17.84 -14.17 -3.80
C GLN A 259 17.86 -15.13 -2.59
N LEU A 260 17.40 -16.38 -2.75
CA LEU A 260 17.49 -17.42 -1.71
C LEU A 260 18.94 -17.64 -1.21
N GLN A 261 19.95 -17.44 -2.07
CA GLN A 261 21.36 -17.50 -1.67
C GLN A 261 21.84 -16.29 -0.85
N ILE A 262 21.10 -15.19 -0.83
CA ILE A 262 21.43 -13.95 -0.11
C ILE A 262 20.84 -14.01 1.31
N ASP A 263 19.59 -14.43 1.46
CA ASP A 263 18.94 -14.54 2.77
C ASP A 263 19.56 -15.62 3.66
N GLN A 264 20.04 -16.72 3.06
CA GLN A 264 20.88 -17.72 3.75
C GLN A 264 22.25 -17.20 4.20
N LYS A 265 22.73 -16.06 3.68
CA LYS A 265 23.96 -15.38 4.14
C LYS A 265 23.63 -14.38 5.25
N ASN A 266 22.56 -13.59 5.07
CA ASN A 266 22.12 -12.58 6.05
C ASN A 266 21.77 -13.20 7.42
N THR A 267 21.00 -14.29 7.43
CA THR A 267 20.67 -15.05 8.65
C THR A 267 21.89 -15.63 9.36
N LYS A 268 22.95 -16.01 8.63
CA LYS A 268 24.24 -16.47 9.18
C LYS A 268 25.08 -15.32 9.76
N PHE A 269 24.90 -14.09 9.26
CA PHE A 269 25.54 -12.89 9.82
C PHE A 269 24.85 -12.41 11.10
N GLN A 270 23.52 -12.50 11.19
CA GLN A 270 22.76 -12.17 12.42
C GLN A 270 23.16 -13.09 13.57
N LYS A 271 23.04 -14.42 13.41
CA LYS A 271 23.42 -15.40 14.45
C LYS A 271 24.87 -15.25 14.96
N LYS A 272 25.79 -14.73 14.14
CA LYS A 272 27.17 -14.43 14.56
C LYS A 272 27.28 -13.22 15.49
N LYS A 273 26.43 -12.20 15.36
CA LYS A 273 26.38 -11.05 16.29
C LYS A 273 25.82 -11.47 17.65
N ASP A 274 24.72 -12.21 17.65
CA ASP A 274 24.04 -12.66 18.87
C ASP A 274 25.00 -13.53 19.72
N THR A 275 25.75 -14.42 19.07
CA THR A 275 26.77 -15.27 19.72
C THR A 275 27.97 -14.49 20.29
N GLN A 276 28.19 -13.25 19.86
CA GLN A 276 29.24 -12.37 20.41
C GLN A 276 28.74 -11.50 21.57
N LEU A 277 27.46 -11.09 21.55
CA LEU A 277 26.84 -10.32 22.64
C LEU A 277 26.62 -11.11 23.93
N ILE A 278 26.59 -12.45 23.88
CA ILE A 278 26.43 -13.34 25.03
C ILE A 278 27.81 -13.70 25.67
N LYS A 279 28.87 -12.92 25.37
CA LYS A 279 30.26 -13.21 25.77
C LYS A 279 31.06 -12.02 26.31
N MET A 280 30.38 -11.05 26.91
CA MET A 280 30.98 -9.97 27.72
C MET A 280 30.34 -9.95 29.11
#